data_AF-A0A932FYA5-F1
#
_entry.id   AF-A0A932FYA5-F1
#
_cell.length_a   1.000
_cell.length_b   1.000
_cell.length_c   1.000
_cell.angle_alpha   90.00
_cell.angle_beta   90.00
_cell.angle_gamma   90.00
#
_symmetry.space_group_name_H-M   'P 1'
#
loop_
_entity.id
_entity.type
_entity.pdbx_description
1 polymer ?
#
loop_
_entity_poly.entity_id
_entity_poly.type
_entity_poly.pdbx_seq_one_letter_code
_entity_poly.pdbx_strand_id
1 'polypeptide(L)'
;MTESARTAPPSQVAELALACVDYVRRAVGAELDYTPDTLPILDEYLRKARGTAQAEIVRLVAPAVGAYFGEVLRRSFDCRWHAPGSEFSSWRVEFARCFLYFNPIGMAVEAIQLEDTAGLGATIVTSDDALADLRAQLERAAPVRVEDYYALTTRFEVIDQIVHFLMVRSRELGTGREYDADFYRAQAKDEPPAQA
;
A
#
# COMPACT_ATOMS: atom_id res chain seq x y z
N MET A 1 -17.17 -15.01 14.24
CA MET A 1 -16.38 -15.31 13.02
C MET A 1 -17.20 -14.79 11.84
N THR A 2 -17.05 -13.51 11.51
CA THR A 2 -17.82 -12.86 10.44
C THR A 2 -17.12 -13.09 9.10
N GLU A 3 -17.90 -13.56 8.14
CA GLU A 3 -17.53 -14.17 6.86
C GLU A 3 -17.19 -13.15 5.76
N SER A 4 -16.57 -12.01 6.10
CA SER A 4 -16.26 -10.93 5.14
C SER A 4 -14.83 -10.90 4.60
N ALA A 5 -13.89 -11.66 5.17
CA ALA A 5 -12.44 -11.44 4.98
C ALA A 5 -11.70 -12.46 4.08
N ARG A 6 -12.36 -13.12 3.12
CA ARG A 6 -11.66 -14.08 2.20
C ARG A 6 -12.08 -13.99 0.74
N THR A 7 -12.48 -12.81 0.28
CA THR A 7 -12.65 -12.61 -1.16
C THR A 7 -11.29 -12.70 -1.84
N ALA A 8 -11.18 -13.54 -2.86
CA ALA A 8 -9.98 -13.63 -3.68
C ALA A 8 -9.66 -12.25 -4.29
N PRO A 9 -8.37 -11.91 -4.49
CA PRO A 9 -8.02 -10.67 -5.16
C PRO A 9 -8.54 -10.70 -6.61
N PRO A 10 -8.79 -9.53 -7.22
CA PRO A 10 -9.05 -9.44 -8.65
C PRO A 10 -7.96 -10.17 -9.46
N SER A 11 -8.33 -10.83 -10.56
CA SER A 11 -7.40 -11.67 -11.33
C SER A 11 -6.16 -10.89 -11.81
N GLN A 12 -6.35 -9.65 -12.25
CA GLN A 12 -5.26 -8.77 -12.69
C GLN A 12 -4.25 -8.48 -11.56
N VAL A 13 -4.73 -8.30 -10.32
CA VAL A 13 -3.87 -8.14 -9.15
C VAL A 13 -3.09 -9.42 -8.89
N ALA A 14 -3.76 -10.58 -8.92
CA ALA A 14 -3.12 -11.87 -8.69
C ALA A 14 -2.03 -12.17 -9.74
N GLU A 15 -2.30 -11.88 -11.01
CA GLU A 15 -1.35 -12.04 -12.12
C GLU A 15 -0.13 -11.13 -11.96
N LEU A 16 -0.34 -9.85 -11.63
CA LEU A 16 0.74 -8.89 -11.39
C LEU A 16 1.58 -9.27 -10.17
N ALA A 17 0.93 -9.71 -9.08
CA ALA A 17 1.62 -10.12 -7.88
C ALA A 17 2.48 -11.38 -8.13
N LEU A 18 1.97 -12.35 -8.90
CA LEU A 18 2.74 -13.53 -9.33
C LEU A 18 3.92 -13.13 -10.24
N ALA A 19 3.72 -12.19 -11.16
CA ALA A 19 4.80 -11.68 -11.99
C ALA A 19 5.93 -11.05 -11.16
N CYS A 20 5.61 -10.37 -10.05
CA CYS A 20 6.62 -9.86 -9.13
C CYS A 20 7.46 -10.98 -8.50
N VAL A 21 6.83 -12.06 -8.05
CA VAL A 21 7.53 -13.25 -7.52
C VAL A 21 8.50 -13.79 -8.55
N ASP A 22 8.08 -13.92 -9.81
CA ASP A 22 8.92 -14.40 -10.91
C ASP A 22 10.10 -13.44 -11.20
N TYR A 23 9.87 -12.13 -11.19
CA TYR A 23 10.92 -11.13 -11.40
C TYR A 23 11.98 -11.19 -10.30
N VAL A 24 11.56 -11.22 -9.04
CA VAL A 24 12.47 -11.27 -7.89
C VAL A 24 13.22 -12.58 -7.85
N ARG A 25 12.56 -13.71 -8.11
CA ARG A 25 13.22 -15.02 -8.19
C ARG A 25 14.31 -15.05 -9.27
N ARG A 26 14.05 -14.48 -10.44
CA ARG A 26 15.02 -14.43 -11.54
C ARG A 26 16.19 -13.48 -11.25
N ALA A 27 15.94 -12.35 -10.61
CA ALA A 27 16.93 -11.31 -10.40
C ALA A 27 17.77 -11.50 -9.12
N VAL A 28 17.17 -12.02 -8.06
CA VAL A 28 17.78 -12.15 -6.72
C VAL A 28 18.02 -13.60 -6.33
N GLY A 29 17.35 -14.57 -6.97
CA GLY A 29 17.47 -15.99 -6.64
C GLY A 29 16.72 -16.42 -5.37
N ALA A 30 15.93 -15.52 -4.77
CA ALA A 30 15.15 -15.75 -3.57
C ALA A 30 13.65 -15.82 -3.88
N GLU A 31 12.89 -16.48 -3.02
CA GLU A 31 11.44 -16.64 -3.16
C GLU A 31 10.69 -15.66 -2.26
N LEU A 32 9.64 -15.07 -2.82
CA LEU A 32 8.70 -14.21 -2.11
C LEU A 32 7.47 -15.03 -1.72
N ASP A 33 7.03 -14.93 -0.47
CA ASP A 33 6.03 -15.85 0.11
C ASP A 33 4.71 -15.17 0.52
N TYR A 34 4.56 -13.88 0.17
CA TYR A 34 3.44 -13.01 0.54
C TYR A 34 3.33 -12.73 2.04
N THR A 35 4.42 -12.92 2.79
CA THR A 35 4.54 -12.47 4.18
C THR A 35 5.39 -11.21 4.28
N PRO A 36 5.24 -10.42 5.36
CA PRO A 36 6.09 -9.26 5.60
C PRO A 36 7.58 -9.60 5.67
N ASP A 37 7.92 -10.82 6.10
CA ASP A 37 9.30 -11.29 6.29
C ASP A 37 10.11 -11.33 4.98
N THR A 38 9.44 -11.38 3.81
CA THR A 38 10.10 -11.34 2.51
C THR A 38 10.15 -9.95 1.86
N LEU A 39 9.58 -8.92 2.48
CA LEU A 39 9.69 -7.52 2.00
C LEU A 39 11.13 -6.99 1.91
N PRO A 40 12.07 -7.33 2.82
CA PRO A 40 13.46 -6.90 2.67
C PRO A 40 14.12 -7.42 1.39
N ILE A 41 13.70 -8.60 0.89
CA ILE A 41 14.16 -9.17 -0.38
C ILE A 41 13.64 -8.34 -1.55
N LEU A 42 12.38 -7.90 -1.48
CA LEU A 42 11.79 -7.02 -2.47
C LEU A 42 12.46 -5.64 -2.48
N ASP A 43 12.79 -5.08 -1.32
CA ASP A 43 13.54 -3.82 -1.20
C ASP A 43 14.96 -3.94 -1.81
N GLU A 44 15.62 -5.08 -1.61
CA GLU A 44 16.89 -5.40 -2.26
C GLU A 44 16.77 -5.46 -3.78
N TYR A 45 15.73 -6.12 -4.29
CA TYR A 45 15.43 -6.16 -5.72
C TYR A 45 15.24 -4.75 -6.30
N LEU A 46 14.41 -3.93 -5.65
CA LEU A 46 14.17 -2.55 -6.10
C LEU A 46 15.47 -1.74 -6.06
N ARG A 47 16.31 -1.89 -5.03
CA ARG A 47 17.61 -1.21 -4.94
C ARG A 47 18.54 -1.54 -6.11
N LYS A 48 18.54 -2.79 -6.58
CA LYS A 48 19.32 -3.19 -7.76
C LYS A 48 18.74 -2.68 -9.08
N ALA A 49 17.42 -2.52 -9.14
CA ALA A 49 16.73 -1.95 -10.29
C ALA A 49 16.91 -0.42 -10.40
N ARG A 50 17.21 0.26 -9.27
CA ARG A 50 17.52 1.71 -9.25
C ARG A 50 18.73 2.04 -10.12
N GLY A 51 18.68 3.19 -10.79
CA GLY A 51 19.76 3.70 -11.65
C GLY A 51 19.95 3.00 -13.00
N THR A 52 19.33 1.81 -13.20
CA THR A 52 19.33 1.07 -14.47
C THR A 52 17.96 1.03 -15.15
N ALA A 53 16.89 1.29 -14.39
CA ALA A 53 15.52 1.29 -14.88
C ALA A 53 15.22 2.52 -15.75
N GLN A 54 15.04 2.29 -17.04
CA GLN A 54 14.38 3.24 -17.93
C GLN A 54 12.92 3.43 -17.50
N ALA A 55 12.30 4.57 -17.85
CA ALA A 55 10.91 4.87 -17.50
C ALA A 55 9.93 3.75 -17.92
N GLU A 56 10.24 3.02 -19.00
CA GLU A 56 9.48 1.86 -19.46
C GLU A 56 9.56 0.67 -18.49
N ILE A 57 10.73 0.42 -17.90
CA ILE A 57 10.93 -0.63 -16.88
C ILE A 57 10.14 -0.29 -15.62
N VAL A 58 10.12 0.98 -15.20
CA VAL A 58 9.31 1.41 -14.06
C VAL A 58 7.83 1.14 -14.30
N ARG A 59 7.31 1.43 -15.50
CA ARG A 59 5.91 1.15 -15.88
C ARG A 59 5.57 -0.33 -15.88
N LEU A 60 6.55 -1.21 -16.10
CA LEU A 60 6.35 -2.66 -16.07
C LEU A 60 6.49 -3.25 -14.65
N VAL A 61 7.50 -2.80 -13.91
CA VAL A 61 7.86 -3.37 -12.60
C VAL A 61 6.96 -2.83 -11.49
N ALA A 62 6.65 -1.53 -11.49
CA ALA A 62 5.89 -0.91 -10.40
C ALA A 62 4.49 -1.53 -10.20
N PRO A 63 3.70 -1.82 -11.24
CA PRO A 63 2.41 -2.50 -11.05
C PRO A 63 2.54 -3.90 -10.44
N ALA A 64 3.56 -4.66 -10.85
CA ALA A 64 3.82 -5.99 -10.28
C ALA A 64 4.22 -5.90 -8.80
N VAL A 65 5.18 -5.03 -8.48
CA VAL A 65 5.66 -4.79 -7.11
C VAL A 65 4.53 -4.27 -6.22
N GLY A 66 3.75 -3.30 -6.69
CA GLY A 66 2.62 -2.75 -5.95
C GLY A 66 1.52 -3.78 -5.72
N ALA A 67 1.18 -4.59 -6.72
CA ALA A 67 0.21 -5.68 -6.56
C ALA A 67 0.68 -6.71 -5.53
N TYR A 68 1.96 -7.09 -5.56
CA TYR A 68 2.53 -7.98 -4.54
C TYR A 68 2.48 -7.35 -3.14
N PHE A 69 2.91 -6.10 -2.99
CA PHE A 69 2.89 -5.40 -1.71
C PHE A 69 1.46 -5.28 -1.15
N GLY A 70 0.48 -4.93 -1.99
CA GLY A 70 -0.92 -4.89 -1.59
C GLY A 70 -1.49 -6.26 -1.22
N GLU A 71 -1.01 -7.35 -1.82
CA GLU A 71 -1.36 -8.71 -1.37
C GLU A 71 -0.75 -9.08 -0.01
N VAL A 72 0.48 -8.63 0.29
CA VAL A 72 1.07 -8.78 1.64
C VAL A 72 0.20 -8.04 2.66
N LEU A 73 -0.23 -6.81 2.35
CA LEU A 73 -1.15 -6.04 3.20
C LEU A 73 -2.49 -6.76 3.38
N ARG A 74 -3.11 -7.23 2.30
CA ARG A 74 -4.41 -7.94 2.32
C ARG A 74 -4.39 -9.24 3.12
N ARG A 75 -3.23 -9.89 3.20
CA ARG A 75 -3.04 -11.11 4.00
C ARG A 75 -2.73 -10.81 5.46
N SER A 76 -2.12 -9.66 5.73
CA SER A 76 -1.74 -9.24 7.08
C SER A 76 -2.88 -8.51 7.81
N PHE A 77 -3.74 -7.82 7.06
CA PHE A 77 -4.81 -6.98 7.59
C PHE A 77 -6.17 -7.33 6.98
N ASP A 78 -7.25 -6.96 7.68
CA ASP A 78 -8.62 -7.04 7.16
C ASP A 78 -8.86 -5.88 6.17
N CYS A 79 -8.26 -5.98 4.98
CA CYS A 79 -8.41 -5.03 3.89
C CYS A 79 -8.76 -5.72 2.57
N ARG A 80 -9.18 -4.94 1.57
CA ARG A 80 -9.60 -5.43 0.25
C ARG A 80 -9.03 -4.58 -0.87
N TRP A 81 -8.96 -5.15 -2.06
CA TRP A 81 -8.66 -4.40 -3.27
C TRP A 81 -9.91 -3.69 -3.81
N HIS A 82 -9.73 -2.45 -4.20
CA HIS A 82 -10.57 -1.76 -5.17
C HIS A 82 -9.72 -1.53 -6.42
N ALA A 83 -9.98 -2.28 -7.48
CA ALA A 83 -9.21 -2.24 -8.73
C ALA A 83 -10.16 -2.19 -9.94
N PRO A 84 -10.80 -1.03 -10.22
CA PRO A 84 -11.72 -0.91 -11.33
C PRO A 84 -10.96 -0.73 -12.65
N GLY A 85 -11.37 -1.44 -13.69
CA GLY A 85 -10.78 -1.31 -15.02
C GLY A 85 -9.26 -1.55 -15.04
N SER A 86 -8.58 -0.96 -16.02
CA SER A 86 -7.14 -1.14 -16.24
C SER A 86 -6.27 0.05 -15.79
N GLU A 87 -6.88 1.10 -15.26
CA GLU A 87 -6.18 2.34 -14.92
C GLU A 87 -5.65 2.26 -13.48
N PHE A 88 -4.34 2.06 -13.33
CA PHE A 88 -3.71 1.82 -12.02
C PHE A 88 -3.84 2.99 -11.05
N SER A 89 -4.01 4.23 -11.52
CA SER A 89 -4.27 5.38 -10.64
C SER A 89 -5.57 5.27 -9.86
N SER A 90 -6.52 4.46 -10.34
CA SER A 90 -7.81 4.22 -9.66
C SER A 90 -7.77 3.04 -8.67
N TRP A 91 -6.66 2.31 -8.62
CA TRP A 91 -6.51 1.14 -7.77
C TRP A 91 -6.10 1.52 -6.35
N ARG A 92 -6.63 0.83 -5.35
CA ARG A 92 -6.27 1.04 -3.94
C ARG A 92 -6.56 -0.18 -3.08
N VAL A 93 -5.94 -0.20 -1.90
CA VAL A 93 -6.33 -1.09 -0.80
C VAL A 93 -7.18 -0.31 0.20
N GLU A 94 -8.27 -0.92 0.65
CA GLU A 94 -9.26 -0.32 1.54
C GLU A 94 -9.39 -1.16 2.81
N PHE A 95 -9.15 -0.57 3.99
CA PHE A 95 -9.20 -1.27 5.27
C PHE A 95 -10.64 -1.36 5.80
N ALA A 96 -11.04 -2.53 6.30
CA ALA A 96 -12.39 -2.77 6.78
C ALA A 96 -12.61 -2.38 8.26
N ARG A 97 -11.54 -2.36 9.07
CA ARG A 97 -11.59 -2.13 10.53
C ARG A 97 -11.18 -0.74 10.98
N CYS A 98 -10.64 0.05 10.07
CA CYS A 98 -10.31 1.46 10.26
C CYS A 98 -10.46 2.17 8.92
N PHE A 99 -10.74 3.48 8.93
CA PHE A 99 -10.72 4.26 7.70
C PHE A 99 -9.27 4.49 7.28
N LEU A 100 -8.83 3.75 6.28
CA LEU A 100 -7.49 3.84 5.73
C LEU A 100 -7.52 3.34 4.29
N TYR A 101 -6.98 4.12 3.35
CA TYR A 101 -6.72 3.65 2.00
C TYR A 101 -5.53 4.35 1.36
N PHE A 102 -4.95 3.71 0.36
CA PHE A 102 -3.87 4.22 -0.48
C PHE A 102 -3.66 3.27 -1.67
N ASN A 103 -2.86 3.70 -2.65
CA ASN A 103 -2.48 2.90 -3.81
C ASN A 103 -1.08 2.26 -3.62
N PRO A 104 -1.01 0.93 -3.46
CA PRO A 104 0.27 0.21 -3.37
C PRO A 104 1.15 0.33 -4.60
N ILE A 105 0.57 0.54 -5.80
CA ILE A 105 1.33 0.76 -7.04
C ILE A 105 2.02 2.12 -6.99
N GLY A 106 1.32 3.15 -6.51
CA GLY A 106 1.92 4.45 -6.22
C GLY A 106 3.12 4.30 -5.28
N MET A 107 2.97 3.55 -4.19
CA MET A 107 4.08 3.30 -3.26
C MET A 107 5.27 2.59 -3.90
N ALA A 108 5.02 1.65 -4.81
CA ALA A 108 6.08 0.96 -5.55
C ALA A 108 6.82 1.90 -6.52
N VAL A 109 6.10 2.81 -7.19
CA VAL A 109 6.72 3.84 -8.03
C VAL A 109 7.66 4.72 -7.20
N GLU A 110 7.20 5.18 -6.05
CA GLU A 110 8.00 6.00 -5.12
C GLU A 110 9.21 5.22 -4.59
N ALA A 111 9.07 3.93 -4.28
CA ALA A 111 10.17 3.07 -3.86
C ALA A 111 11.27 2.90 -4.92
N ILE A 112 10.89 2.92 -6.20
CA ILE A 112 11.80 2.83 -7.34
C ILE A 112 12.47 4.19 -7.60
N GLN A 113 11.70 5.29 -7.52
CA GLN A 113 12.18 6.63 -7.88
C GLN A 113 12.87 7.36 -6.73
N LEU A 114 12.60 6.97 -5.48
CA LEU A 114 12.97 7.68 -4.25
C LEU A 114 12.44 9.12 -4.22
N GLU A 115 11.26 9.32 -4.80
CA GLU A 115 10.56 10.60 -4.90
C GLU A 115 9.06 10.35 -4.78
N ASP A 116 8.31 11.34 -4.30
CA ASP A 116 6.85 11.27 -4.20
C ASP A 116 6.22 11.32 -5.60
N THR A 117 5.16 10.52 -5.80
CA THR A 117 4.50 10.42 -7.10
C THR A 117 3.15 11.12 -7.10
N ALA A 118 2.96 12.06 -8.03
CA ALA A 118 1.68 12.73 -8.20
C ALA A 118 0.67 11.83 -8.94
N GLY A 119 -0.59 11.85 -8.49
CA GLY A 119 -1.72 11.28 -9.24
C GLY A 119 -1.95 9.78 -9.13
N LEU A 120 -1.03 9.00 -8.52
CA LEU A 120 -1.30 7.57 -8.24
C LEU A 120 -1.94 7.34 -6.87
N GLY A 121 -1.94 8.30 -5.96
CA GLY A 121 -2.57 8.15 -4.63
C GLY A 121 -1.75 7.25 -3.68
N ALA A 122 -0.43 7.36 -3.70
CA ALA A 122 0.46 6.62 -2.79
C ALA A 122 0.34 7.06 -1.33
N THR A 123 -0.08 8.29 -1.11
CA THR A 123 -0.30 8.88 0.23
C THR A 123 -1.34 8.10 1.00
N ILE A 124 -1.05 7.84 2.28
CA ILE A 124 -1.99 7.24 3.22
C ILE A 124 -3.14 8.23 3.50
N VAL A 125 -4.37 7.83 3.20
CA VAL A 125 -5.57 8.63 3.46
C VAL A 125 -6.38 8.05 4.61
N THR A 126 -6.78 8.91 5.55
CA THR A 126 -7.66 8.63 6.68
C THR A 126 -8.46 9.90 7.02
N SER A 127 -9.29 9.87 8.07
CA SER A 127 -10.04 11.06 8.52
C SER A 127 -9.11 12.14 9.08
N ASP A 128 -9.45 13.41 8.87
CA ASP A 128 -8.67 14.56 9.35
C ASP A 128 -8.34 14.50 10.85
N ASP A 129 -9.32 14.14 11.69
CA ASP A 129 -9.11 14.00 13.14
C ASP A 129 -8.07 12.93 13.48
N ALA A 130 -8.06 11.82 12.73
CA ALA A 130 -7.09 10.75 12.94
C ALA A 130 -5.70 11.14 12.42
N LEU A 131 -5.64 11.86 11.29
CA LEU A 131 -4.40 12.38 10.74
C LEU A 131 -3.76 13.42 11.68
N ALA A 132 -4.56 14.28 12.30
CA ALA A 132 -4.10 15.24 13.29
C ALA A 132 -3.42 14.53 14.49
N ASP A 133 -4.04 13.47 15.00
CA ASP A 133 -3.48 12.73 16.13
C ASP A 133 -2.21 11.93 15.74
N LEU A 134 -2.18 11.33 14.55
CA LEU A 134 -0.97 10.69 14.02
C LEU A 134 0.19 11.69 13.89
N ARG A 135 -0.08 12.89 13.37
CA ARG A 135 0.93 13.95 13.27
C ARG A 135 1.47 14.36 14.63
N ALA A 136 0.60 14.51 15.64
CA ALA A 136 1.02 14.82 17.00
C ALA A 136 1.93 13.74 17.61
N GLN A 137 1.77 12.47 17.22
CA GLN A 137 2.69 11.40 17.62
C GLN A 137 4.05 11.49 16.90
N LEU A 138 4.04 11.90 15.63
CA LEU A 138 5.23 11.99 14.78
C LEU A 138 6.11 13.22 15.04
N GLU A 139 5.61 14.26 15.71
CA GLU A 139 6.38 15.49 16.03
C GLU A 139 7.68 15.23 16.82
N ARG A 140 7.82 14.06 17.44
CA ARG A 140 9.01 13.65 18.20
C ARG A 140 9.91 12.64 17.46
N ALA A 141 9.55 12.28 16.23
CA ALA A 141 10.30 11.29 15.47
C ALA A 141 11.64 11.84 14.99
N ALA A 142 12.67 11.00 14.99
CA ALA A 142 13.95 11.33 14.40
C ALA A 142 13.83 11.38 12.86
N PRO A 143 14.68 12.17 12.18
CA PRO A 143 14.76 12.12 10.72
C PRO A 143 15.06 10.70 10.21
N VAL A 144 14.37 10.29 9.15
CA VAL A 144 14.54 8.99 8.49
C VAL A 144 15.39 9.17 7.25
N ARG A 145 16.24 8.20 6.91
CA ARG A 145 16.99 8.22 5.66
C ARG A 145 16.02 8.08 4.48
N VAL A 146 16.30 8.78 3.38
CA VAL A 146 15.43 8.74 2.17
C VAL A 146 15.17 7.30 1.71
N GLU A 147 16.19 6.44 1.68
CA GLU A 147 16.04 5.04 1.30
C GLU A 147 15.11 4.27 2.23
N ASP A 148 15.18 4.53 3.53
CA ASP A 148 14.36 3.85 4.54
C ASP A 148 12.92 4.37 4.50
N TYR A 149 12.71 5.65 4.18
CA TYR A 149 11.38 6.26 4.02
C TYR A 149 10.58 5.63 2.86
N TYR A 150 11.26 5.30 1.76
CA TYR A 150 10.65 4.72 0.57
C TYR A 150 10.68 3.19 0.55
N ALA A 151 11.38 2.53 1.47
CA ALA A 151 11.41 1.08 1.56
C ALA A 151 10.01 0.51 1.89
N LEU A 152 9.62 -0.56 1.18
CA LEU A 152 8.33 -1.20 1.36
C LEU A 152 8.26 -1.92 2.71
N THR A 153 9.39 -2.43 3.22
CA THR A 153 9.48 -2.99 4.59
C THR A 153 9.11 -1.93 5.63
N THR A 154 9.75 -0.76 5.59
CA THR A 154 9.45 0.34 6.53
C THR A 154 8.01 0.81 6.38
N ARG A 155 7.50 0.94 5.16
CA ARG A 155 6.10 1.32 4.92
C ARG A 155 5.13 0.32 5.52
N PHE A 156 5.40 -0.98 5.40
CA PHE A 156 4.60 -2.01 6.06
C PHE A 156 4.58 -1.82 7.58
N GLU A 157 5.73 -1.64 8.21
CA GLU A 157 5.83 -1.41 9.67
C GLU A 157 5.06 -0.15 10.11
N VAL A 158 5.17 0.94 9.35
CA VAL A 158 4.42 2.17 9.61
C VAL A 158 2.92 1.94 9.44
N ILE A 159 2.49 1.22 8.41
CA ILE A 159 1.08 0.88 8.19
C ILE A 159 0.57 0.01 9.34
N ASP A 160 1.33 -0.98 9.81
CA ASP A 160 0.96 -1.80 10.96
C ASP A 160 0.73 -0.95 12.22
N GLN A 161 1.65 -0.02 12.51
CA GLN A 161 1.51 0.92 13.62
C GLN A 161 0.28 1.84 13.47
N ILE A 162 0.04 2.38 12.28
CA ILE A 162 -1.12 3.22 11.97
C ILE A 162 -2.42 2.42 12.17
N VAL A 163 -2.51 1.22 11.63
CA VAL A 163 -3.69 0.35 11.75
C VAL A 163 -3.97 0.06 13.22
N HIS A 164 -2.94 -0.32 13.99
CA HIS A 164 -3.07 -0.57 15.42
C HIS A 164 -3.58 0.68 16.17
N PHE A 165 -2.97 1.85 15.90
CA PHE A 165 -3.40 3.13 16.48
C PHE A 165 -4.87 3.44 16.18
N LEU A 166 -5.28 3.35 14.91
CA LEU A 166 -6.65 3.67 14.48
C LEU A 166 -7.68 2.71 15.09
N MET A 167 -7.32 1.43 15.24
CA MET A 167 -8.20 0.45 15.87
C MET A 167 -8.38 0.71 17.36
N VAL A 168 -7.32 1.08 18.08
CA VAL A 168 -7.40 1.47 19.51
C VAL A 168 -8.26 2.72 19.65
N ARG A 169 -7.97 3.77 18.87
CA ARG A 169 -8.75 5.02 18.85
C ARG A 169 -10.25 4.77 18.59
N SER A 170 -10.57 3.93 17.60
CA SER A 170 -11.97 3.65 17.26
C SER A 170 -12.72 2.94 18.41
N ARG A 171 -12.04 2.08 19.16
CA ARG A 171 -12.61 1.45 20.37
C ARG A 171 -12.84 2.46 21.49
N GLU A 172 -11.89 3.36 21.75
CA GLU A 172 -11.98 4.38 22.79
C GLU A 172 -13.11 5.38 22.52
N LEU A 173 -13.30 5.76 21.25
CA LEU A 173 -14.37 6.67 20.83
C LEU A 173 -15.73 5.97 20.68
N GLY A 174 -15.79 4.64 20.80
CA GLY A 174 -17.01 3.87 20.53
C GLY A 174 -17.48 3.94 19.08
N THR A 175 -16.61 4.32 18.14
CA THR A 175 -16.92 4.50 16.71
C THR A 175 -16.64 3.25 15.88
N GLY A 176 -16.40 2.11 16.53
CA GLY A 176 -16.11 0.82 15.89
C GLY A 176 -17.17 0.47 14.85
N ARG A 177 -16.86 0.76 13.59
CA ARG A 177 -17.69 0.41 12.43
C ARG A 177 -16.87 -0.34 11.41
N GLU A 178 -17.57 -1.15 10.62
CA GLU A 178 -16.97 -1.75 9.43
C GLU A 178 -17.02 -0.73 8.28
N TYR A 179 -15.92 -0.60 7.55
CA TYR A 179 -15.80 0.31 6.42
C TYR A 179 -15.89 -0.51 5.12
N ASP A 180 -17.10 -0.63 4.59
CA ASP A 180 -17.40 -1.41 3.39
C ASP A 180 -17.10 -0.65 2.09
N ALA A 181 -17.30 -1.31 0.95
CA ALA A 181 -17.00 -0.72 -0.36
C ALA A 181 -17.90 0.48 -0.69
N ASP A 182 -19.12 0.56 -0.15
CA ASP A 182 -20.01 1.70 -0.34
C ASP A 182 -19.51 2.94 0.40
N PHE A 183 -19.01 2.76 1.62
CA PHE A 183 -18.37 3.83 2.38
C PHE A 183 -17.21 4.45 1.60
N TYR A 184 -16.27 3.66 1.10
CA TYR A 184 -15.12 4.20 0.35
C TYR A 184 -15.52 4.82 -0.99
N ARG A 185 -16.53 4.26 -1.69
CA ARG A 185 -17.08 4.88 -2.89
C ARG A 185 -17.69 6.26 -2.63
N ALA A 186 -18.29 6.46 -1.45
CA ALA A 186 -18.80 7.77 -1.06
C ALA A 186 -17.66 8.77 -0.82
N GLN A 187 -16.59 8.34 -0.13
CA GLN A 187 -15.42 9.20 0.16
C GLN A 187 -14.64 9.59 -1.11
N ALA A 188 -14.46 8.67 -2.07
CA ALA A 188 -13.74 8.95 -3.31
C ALA A 188 -14.45 9.98 -4.23
N LYS A 189 -15.76 10.22 -4.04
CA LYS A 189 -16.50 11.27 -4.77
C LYS A 189 -16.23 12.68 -4.22
N ASP A 190 -15.74 12.78 -2.99
CA ASP A 190 -15.40 14.04 -2.33
C ASP A 190 -13.92 14.43 -2.57
N GLU A 191 -13.13 13.54 -3.18
CA GLU A 191 -11.73 13.82 -3.55
C GLU A 191 -11.72 14.68 -4.84
N PRO A 192 -11.16 15.91 -4.81
CA PRO A 192 -11.06 16.73 -6.02
C PRO A 192 -10.25 15.97 -7.08
N PRO A 193 -10.62 16.06 -8.37
CA PRO A 193 -9.88 15.35 -9.41
C PRO A 193 -8.40 15.73 -9.35
N ALA A 194 -7.53 14.73 -9.28
CA ALA A 194 -6.10 14.92 -9.39
C ALA A 194 -5.83 15.72 -10.68
N GLN A 195 -5.27 16.92 -10.53
CA GLN A 195 -5.00 17.80 -11.66
C GLN A 195 -4.03 17.09 -12.60
N ALA A 196 -4.48 16.90 -13.84
CA ALA A 196 -3.75 16.29 -14.95
C ALA A 196 -2.61 17.17 -15.47
#